data_AF-A0A9D2DHA9-F1
#
_entry.id   AF-A0A9D2DHA9-F1
#
_cell.length_a   1.000
_cell.length_b   1.000
_cell.length_c   1.000
_cell.angle_alpha   90.00
_cell.angle_beta   90.00
_cell.angle_gamma   90.00
#
_symmetry.space_group_name_H-M   'P 1'
#
loop_
_entity.id
_entity.type
_entity.pdbx_description
1 polymer ?
#
loop_
_entity_poly.entity_id
_entity_poly.type
_entity_poly.pdbx_seq_one_letter_code
_entity_poly.pdbx_strand_id
1 'polypeptide(L)'
;LYLNKSKLENIEKWFDPNNMNLCQPLPVHDFGDGRLTLTDGHSRAFTAYQHKTKVPIVYDMDDIVTCEEGQLLYKNDIVWCRRFNLQTVADLENRVVDDSEYQSLCIDRCERAYNLLTQTNAYERADIQRQYSDLFLYGANEDLTIYFLKI
;
A
#
# COMPACT_ATOMS: atom_id res chain seq x y z
N LEU A 1 3.86 1.17 1.70
CA LEU A 1 4.78 2.29 2.05
C LEU A 1 5.66 2.00 3.26
N TYR A 2 5.13 1.45 4.35
CA TYR A 2 5.90 1.03 5.53
C TYR A 2 5.52 -0.39 5.93
N LEU A 3 6.37 -1.06 6.69
CA LEU A 3 6.11 -2.35 7.32
C LEU A 3 5.96 -2.16 8.82
N ASN A 4 5.06 -2.94 9.42
CA ASN A 4 4.86 -2.95 10.85
C ASN A 4 5.80 -3.97 11.50
N LYS A 5 6.55 -3.54 12.53
CA LYS A 5 7.53 -4.37 13.22
C LYS A 5 6.91 -5.59 13.90
N SER A 6 5.81 -5.44 14.63
CA SER A 6 5.18 -6.55 15.35
C SER A 6 4.61 -7.60 14.39
N LYS A 7 4.09 -7.19 13.23
CA LYS A 7 3.69 -8.10 12.14
C LYS A 7 4.89 -8.89 11.60
N LEU A 8 6.04 -8.26 11.39
CA LEU A 8 7.24 -8.98 10.95
C LEU A 8 7.69 -9.99 12.00
N GLU A 9 7.79 -9.60 13.27
CA GLU A 9 8.13 -10.51 14.37
C GLU A 9 7.17 -11.71 14.47
N ASN A 10 5.89 -11.52 14.13
CA ASN A 10 4.92 -12.62 14.08
C ASN A 10 5.13 -13.54 12.89
N ILE A 11 5.60 -13.04 11.75
CA ILE A 11 5.93 -13.84 10.57
C ILE A 11 7.17 -14.69 10.84
N GLU A 12 8.20 -14.12 11.45
CA GLU A 12 9.45 -14.82 11.82
C GLU A 12 9.21 -16.06 12.69
N LYS A 13 8.12 -16.10 13.46
CA LYS A 13 7.78 -17.25 14.33
C LYS A 13 7.41 -18.51 13.56
N TRP A 14 6.94 -18.39 12.32
CA TRP A 14 6.45 -19.53 11.53
C TRP A 14 7.06 -19.60 10.12
N PHE A 15 7.72 -18.54 9.65
CA PHE A 15 8.36 -18.53 8.35
C PHE A 15 9.61 -19.40 8.36
N ASP A 16 9.61 -20.47 7.56
CA ASP A 16 10.77 -21.34 7.36
C ASP A 16 11.14 -21.37 5.88
N PRO A 17 12.26 -20.74 5.46
CA PRO A 17 12.68 -20.73 4.06
C PRO A 17 12.98 -22.12 3.49
N ASN A 18 13.20 -23.14 4.34
CA ASN A 18 13.41 -24.52 3.93
C ASN A 18 12.11 -25.35 3.93
N ASN A 19 11.02 -24.82 4.50
CA ASN A 19 9.73 -25.49 4.61
C ASN A 19 8.57 -24.50 4.45
N MET A 20 8.30 -24.12 3.19
CA MET A 20 7.34 -23.08 2.84
C MET A 20 5.88 -23.55 2.80
N ASN A 21 5.56 -24.73 3.33
CA ASN A 21 4.21 -25.32 3.26
C ASN A 21 3.13 -24.45 3.93
N LEU A 22 3.51 -23.63 4.92
CA LEU A 22 2.60 -22.70 5.60
C LEU A 22 2.51 -21.33 4.91
N CYS A 23 3.45 -21.00 4.03
CA CYS A 23 3.48 -19.72 3.34
C CYS A 23 2.56 -19.76 2.11
N GLN A 24 1.36 -19.21 2.27
CA GLN A 24 0.43 -19.05 1.15
C GLN A 24 1.04 -18.19 0.03
N PRO A 25 0.64 -18.42 -1.24
CA PRO A 25 1.04 -17.57 -2.36
C PRO A 25 0.73 -16.09 -2.10
N LEU A 26 1.57 -15.21 -2.66
CA LEU A 26 1.37 -13.77 -2.57
C LEU A 26 0.37 -13.31 -3.63
N PRO A 27 -0.74 -12.66 -3.25
CA PRO A 27 -1.71 -12.17 -4.22
C PRO A 27 -1.16 -10.93 -4.95
N VAL A 28 -1.32 -10.93 -6.27
CA VAL A 28 -0.85 -9.84 -7.15
C VAL A 28 -1.89 -9.50 -8.21
N HIS A 29 -1.91 -8.24 -8.64
CA HIS A 29 -2.79 -7.77 -9.71
C HIS A 29 -2.07 -6.75 -10.60
N ASP A 30 -2.43 -6.69 -11.88
CA ASP A 30 -1.98 -5.63 -12.81
C ASP A 30 -3.02 -4.50 -12.85
N PHE A 31 -2.64 -3.32 -12.42
CA PHE A 31 -3.51 -2.13 -12.39
C PHE A 31 -3.43 -1.28 -13.67
N GLY A 32 -2.97 -1.86 -14.77
CA GLY A 32 -2.95 -1.25 -16.10
C GLY A 32 -1.60 -0.62 -16.48
N ASP A 33 -0.52 -0.91 -15.74
CA ASP A 33 0.85 -0.46 -16.07
C ASP A 33 1.76 -1.60 -16.54
N GLY A 34 1.21 -2.81 -16.74
CA GLY A 34 1.95 -3.99 -17.19
C GLY A 34 2.82 -4.61 -16.09
N ARG A 35 2.66 -4.17 -14.82
CA ARG A 35 3.42 -4.67 -13.67
C ARG A 35 2.49 -5.30 -12.66
N LEU A 36 2.80 -6.54 -12.27
CA LEU A 36 2.14 -7.20 -11.16
C LEU A 36 2.52 -6.50 -9.85
N THR A 37 1.50 -5.97 -9.17
CA THR A 37 1.62 -5.29 -7.87
C THR A 37 1.03 -6.18 -6.79
N LEU A 38 1.71 -6.28 -5.64
CA LEU A 38 1.17 -6.99 -4.46
C LEU A 38 -0.10 -6.29 -3.98
N THR A 39 -1.18 -7.04 -3.85
CA THR A 39 -2.44 -6.55 -3.25
C THR A 39 -2.41 -6.76 -1.74
N ASP A 40 -1.78 -7.83 -1.28
CA ASP A 40 -1.49 -8.11 0.13
C ASP A 40 -0.20 -8.94 0.29
N GLY A 41 0.18 -9.25 1.53
CA GLY A 41 1.31 -10.11 1.85
C GLY A 41 2.66 -9.39 1.86
N HIS A 42 2.68 -8.06 1.88
CA HIS A 42 3.89 -7.23 1.88
C HIS A 42 4.94 -7.64 2.92
N SER A 43 4.50 -7.92 4.16
CA SER A 43 5.41 -8.38 5.22
C SER A 43 5.98 -9.79 4.94
N ARG A 44 5.18 -10.71 4.38
CA ARG A 44 5.66 -12.04 3.95
C ARG A 44 6.65 -11.94 2.79
N ALA A 45 6.34 -11.07 1.83
CA ALA A 45 7.21 -10.79 0.69
C ALA A 45 8.56 -10.23 1.16
N PHE A 46 8.54 -9.34 2.16
CA PHE A 46 9.76 -8.76 2.74
C PHE A 46 10.59 -9.79 3.50
N THR A 47 9.98 -10.60 4.37
CA THR A 47 10.70 -11.70 5.04
C THR A 47 11.30 -12.67 4.02
N ALA A 48 10.57 -13.03 2.97
CA ALA A 48 11.10 -13.88 1.91
C ALA A 48 12.31 -13.25 1.18
N TYR A 49 12.26 -11.95 0.92
CA TYR A 49 13.39 -11.19 0.39
C TYR A 49 14.60 -11.26 1.33
N GLN A 50 14.42 -11.05 2.64
CA GLN A 50 15.50 -11.12 3.64
C GLN A 50 16.16 -12.51 3.67
N HIS A 51 15.38 -13.58 3.52
CA HIS A 51 15.87 -14.95 3.43
C HIS A 51 16.36 -15.36 2.04
N LYS A 52 16.31 -14.46 1.04
CA LYS A 52 16.67 -14.73 -0.37
C LYS A 52 15.92 -15.95 -0.93
N THR A 53 14.68 -16.14 -0.50
CA THR A 53 13.81 -17.24 -0.94
C THR A 53 12.67 -16.72 -1.83
N LYS A 54 12.06 -17.62 -2.57
CA LYS A 54 10.94 -17.32 -3.48
C LYS A 54 9.64 -17.77 -2.84
N VAL A 55 8.59 -16.97 -3.01
CA VAL A 55 7.21 -17.34 -2.67
C VAL A 55 6.41 -17.39 -3.97
N PRO A 56 5.57 -18.41 -4.20
CA PRO A 56 4.66 -18.40 -5.34
C PRO A 56 3.75 -17.18 -5.29
N ILE A 57 3.27 -16.76 -6.45
CA ILE A 57 2.27 -15.70 -6.58
C ILE A 57 0.96 -16.28 -7.09
N VAL A 58 -0.14 -15.62 -6.78
CA VAL A 58 -1.47 -15.92 -7.32
C VAL A 58 -2.05 -14.63 -7.88
N TYR A 59 -2.72 -14.70 -9.04
CA TYR A 59 -3.39 -13.53 -9.59
C TYR A 59 -4.67 -13.27 -8.79
N ASP A 60 -4.75 -12.08 -8.22
CA ASP A 60 -5.83 -11.68 -7.33
C ASP A 60 -7.04 -11.21 -8.15
N MET A 61 -8.18 -11.85 -7.90
CA MET A 61 -9.46 -11.61 -8.56
C MET A 61 -10.56 -11.28 -7.54
N ASP A 62 -10.18 -10.99 -6.28
CA ASP A 62 -11.15 -10.60 -5.27
C ASP A 62 -11.83 -9.29 -5.67
N ASP A 63 -13.14 -9.18 -5.40
CA ASP A 63 -13.95 -8.04 -5.83
C ASP A 63 -13.39 -6.71 -5.33
N ILE A 64 -12.88 -6.68 -4.09
CA ILE A 64 -12.23 -5.50 -3.48
C ILE A 64 -10.98 -5.01 -4.25
N VAL A 65 -10.37 -5.87 -5.08
CA VAL A 65 -9.25 -5.52 -5.96
C VAL A 65 -9.74 -5.12 -7.34
N THR A 66 -10.75 -5.82 -7.87
CA THR A 66 -11.20 -5.67 -9.26
C THR A 66 -12.28 -4.61 -9.47
N CYS A 67 -13.02 -4.23 -8.44
CA CYS A 67 -14.05 -3.20 -8.52
C CYS A 67 -13.44 -1.82 -8.82
N GLU A 68 -14.25 -0.88 -9.33
CA GLU A 68 -13.79 0.45 -9.72
C GLU A 68 -13.12 1.21 -8.55
N GLU A 69 -13.71 1.11 -7.36
CA GLU A 69 -13.22 1.72 -6.13
C GLU A 69 -11.87 1.11 -5.71
N GLY A 70 -11.76 -0.22 -5.72
CA GLY A 70 -10.51 -0.93 -5.44
C GLY A 70 -9.39 -0.54 -6.40
N GLN A 71 -9.69 -0.54 -7.70
CA GLN A 71 -8.76 -0.11 -8.74
C GLN A 71 -8.29 1.33 -8.53
N LEU A 72 -9.19 2.24 -8.14
CA LEU A 72 -8.85 3.63 -7.83
C LEU A 72 -7.90 3.73 -6.63
N LEU A 73 -8.16 3.00 -5.56
CA LEU A 73 -7.35 2.99 -4.33
C LEU A 73 -5.94 2.43 -4.59
N TYR A 74 -5.83 1.27 -5.24
CA TYR A 74 -4.53 0.67 -5.53
C TYR A 74 -3.69 1.53 -6.50
N LYS A 75 -4.31 2.13 -7.52
CA LYS A 75 -3.61 3.08 -8.41
C LYS A 75 -3.07 4.28 -7.64
N ASN A 76 -3.82 4.78 -6.67
CA ASN A 76 -3.35 5.86 -5.80
C ASN A 76 -2.17 5.41 -4.91
N ASP A 77 -2.23 4.21 -4.34
CA ASP A 77 -1.11 3.64 -3.56
C ASP A 77 0.15 3.44 -4.42
N ILE A 78 0.01 3.06 -5.69
CA ILE A 78 1.12 2.96 -6.64
C ILE A 78 1.75 4.34 -6.91
N VAL A 79 0.94 5.39 -7.11
CA VAL A 79 1.44 6.78 -7.24
C VAL A 79 2.26 7.17 -6.02
N TRP A 80 1.78 6.82 -4.84
CA TRP A 80 2.49 7.04 -3.59
C TRP A 80 3.81 6.30 -3.51
N CYS A 81 3.83 5.00 -3.84
CA CYS A 81 5.06 4.21 -3.89
C CYS A 81 6.08 4.89 -4.81
N ARG A 82 5.68 5.33 -6.00
CA ARG A 82 6.55 6.06 -6.94
C ARG A 82 7.09 7.36 -6.33
N ARG A 83 6.25 8.16 -5.67
CA ARG A 83 6.66 9.42 -5.03
C ARG A 83 7.69 9.20 -3.91
N PHE A 84 7.63 8.06 -3.22
CA PHE A 84 8.59 7.68 -2.18
C PHE A 84 9.78 6.85 -2.69
N ASN A 85 9.94 6.71 -4.02
CA ASN A 85 10.94 5.86 -4.66
C ASN A 85 10.89 4.40 -4.17
N LEU A 86 9.68 3.86 -4.02
CA LEU A 86 9.43 2.45 -3.72
C LEU A 86 9.00 1.73 -4.97
N GLN A 87 9.85 0.84 -5.47
CA GLN A 87 9.60 0.06 -6.69
C GLN A 87 9.63 -1.44 -6.45
N THR A 88 10.30 -1.87 -5.39
CA THR A 88 10.51 -3.26 -5.02
C THR A 88 10.32 -3.44 -3.53
N VAL A 89 10.15 -4.70 -3.11
CA VAL A 89 10.07 -5.06 -1.68
C VAL A 89 11.36 -4.71 -0.94
N ALA A 90 12.51 -4.72 -1.61
CA ALA A 90 13.80 -4.36 -1.01
C ALA A 90 13.82 -2.91 -0.51
N ASP A 91 13.10 -2.00 -1.18
CA ASP A 91 13.04 -0.59 -0.80
C ASP A 91 12.34 -0.34 0.55
N LEU A 92 11.74 -1.38 1.15
CA LEU A 92 11.12 -1.35 2.48
C LEU A 92 12.12 -1.59 3.63
N GLU A 93 13.38 -1.92 3.34
CA GLU A 93 14.39 -2.29 4.36
C GLU A 93 14.55 -1.24 5.46
N ASN A 94 14.51 0.04 5.09
CA ASN A 94 14.63 1.17 6.03
C ASN A 94 13.26 1.78 6.40
N ARG A 95 12.17 1.02 6.26
CA ARG A 95 10.79 1.49 6.45
C ARG A 95 9.97 0.56 7.36
N VAL A 96 10.66 -0.10 8.28
CA VAL A 96 10.05 -0.86 9.38
C VAL A 96 9.85 0.08 10.56
N VAL A 97 8.61 0.23 11.00
CA VAL A 97 8.20 1.16 12.05
C VAL A 97 7.43 0.44 13.15
N ASP A 98 7.31 1.06 14.33
CA ASP A 98 6.51 0.49 15.42
C ASP A 98 4.99 0.56 15.15
N ASP A 99 4.19 0.00 16.06
CA ASP A 99 2.74 -0.07 15.90
C ASP A 99 2.08 1.31 15.83
N SER A 100 2.57 2.28 16.62
CA SER A 100 2.03 3.62 16.68
C SER A 100 2.35 4.44 15.43
N GLU A 101 3.59 4.34 14.95
CA GLU A 101 4.01 4.97 13.71
C GLU A 101 3.32 4.32 12.51
N TYR A 102 3.17 2.99 12.49
CA TYR A 102 2.47 2.29 11.42
C TYR A 102 0.99 2.70 11.35
N GLN A 103 0.33 2.88 12.49
CA GLN A 103 -1.04 3.37 12.55
C GLN A 103 -1.15 4.71 11.81
N SER A 104 -0.32 5.68 12.15
CA SER A 104 -0.38 7.01 11.53
C SER A 104 0.10 7.02 10.06
N LEU A 105 1.23 6.36 9.79
CA LEU A 105 1.91 6.40 8.49
C LEU A 105 1.26 5.48 7.46
N CYS A 106 0.46 4.50 7.84
CA CYS A 106 -0.21 3.60 6.91
C CYS A 106 -1.72 3.63 7.08
N ILE A 107 -2.23 3.23 8.26
CA ILE A 107 -3.67 3.00 8.44
C ILE A 107 -4.45 4.31 8.31
N ASP A 108 -4.13 5.33 9.11
CA ASP A 108 -4.81 6.63 9.06
C ASP A 108 -4.65 7.30 7.67
N ARG A 109 -3.49 7.11 7.03
CA ARG A 109 -3.28 7.64 5.68
C ARG A 109 -4.20 6.97 4.66
N CYS A 110 -4.31 5.64 4.70
CA CYS A 110 -5.19 4.89 3.79
C CYS A 110 -6.64 5.28 4.01
N GLU A 111 -7.08 5.47 5.24
CA GLU A 111 -8.42 5.97 5.58
C GLU A 111 -8.67 7.38 5.01
N ARG A 112 -7.72 8.30 5.19
CA ARG A 112 -7.84 9.65 4.62
C ARG A 112 -7.88 9.64 3.09
N ALA A 113 -7.07 8.79 2.46
CA ALA A 113 -7.07 8.61 1.01
C ALA A 113 -8.39 8.01 0.54
N TYR A 114 -8.93 7.03 1.26
CA TYR A 114 -10.23 6.42 0.99
C TYR A 114 -11.34 7.46 1.02
N ASN A 115 -11.44 8.25 2.09
CA ASN A 115 -12.42 9.33 2.21
C ASN A 115 -12.34 10.30 1.04
N LEU A 116 -11.12 10.76 0.71
CA LEU A 116 -10.93 11.64 -0.43
C LEU A 116 -11.37 11.00 -1.74
N LEU A 117 -10.92 9.78 -2.04
CA LEU A 117 -11.10 9.17 -3.36
C LEU A 117 -12.53 8.71 -3.63
N THR A 118 -13.24 8.24 -2.59
CA THR A 118 -14.60 7.71 -2.71
C THR A 118 -15.68 8.77 -2.61
N GLN A 119 -15.39 9.90 -1.95
CA GLN A 119 -16.38 10.96 -1.74
C GLN A 119 -16.19 12.17 -2.67
N THR A 120 -15.17 12.14 -3.52
CA THR A 120 -14.95 13.18 -4.54
C THR A 120 -14.82 12.57 -5.92
N ASN A 121 -15.06 13.37 -6.95
CA ASN A 121 -14.72 13.03 -8.32
C ASN A 121 -13.37 13.62 -8.74
N ALA A 122 -12.88 13.25 -9.93
CA ALA A 122 -11.59 13.69 -10.43
C ALA A 122 -11.47 15.21 -10.62
N TYR A 123 -12.58 15.90 -10.95
CA TYR A 123 -12.58 17.36 -11.13
C TYR A 123 -12.43 18.09 -9.81
N GLU A 124 -13.15 17.66 -8.77
CA GLU A 124 -13.05 18.23 -7.42
C GLU A 124 -11.64 18.10 -6.86
N ARG A 125 -11.04 16.90 -6.96
CA ARG A 125 -9.65 16.68 -6.54
C ARG A 125 -8.67 17.55 -7.31
N ALA A 126 -8.86 17.67 -8.62
CA ALA A 126 -8.01 18.51 -9.45
C ALA A 126 -8.14 19.99 -9.10
N ASP A 127 -9.34 20.46 -8.75
CA ASP A 127 -9.57 21.85 -8.35
C ASP A 127 -8.87 22.16 -7.01
N ILE A 128 -9.03 21.29 -6.00
CA ILE A 128 -8.34 21.43 -4.71
C ILE A 128 -6.82 21.41 -4.92
N GLN A 129 -6.32 20.47 -5.73
CA GLN A 129 -4.89 20.36 -6.02
C GLN A 129 -4.32 21.60 -6.74
N ARG A 130 -5.11 22.29 -7.56
CA ARG A 130 -4.68 23.56 -8.20
C ARG A 130 -4.56 24.71 -7.22
N GLN A 131 -5.38 24.74 -6.18
CA GLN A 131 -5.30 25.77 -5.13
C GLN A 131 -4.00 25.66 -4.32
N TYR A 132 -3.40 24.47 -4.28
CA TYR A 132 -2.18 24.16 -3.54
C TYR A 132 -1.16 23.44 -4.45
N SER A 133 -0.75 24.08 -5.56
CA SER A 133 0.07 23.45 -6.60
C SER A 133 1.42 22.91 -6.13
N ASP A 134 1.98 23.48 -5.07
CA ASP A 134 3.28 23.10 -4.52
C ASP A 134 3.18 21.94 -3.52
N LEU A 135 1.97 21.51 -3.17
CA LEU A 135 1.71 20.42 -2.24
C LEU A 135 1.03 19.27 -2.95
N PHE A 136 1.07 18.07 -2.38
CA PHE A 136 0.37 16.89 -2.87
C PHE A 136 -0.84 16.62 -1.97
N LEU A 137 -2.04 16.76 -2.53
CA LEU A 137 -3.30 16.38 -1.88
C LEU A 137 -3.36 14.86 -1.77
N TYR A 138 -3.51 14.34 -0.57
CA TYR A 138 -3.49 12.90 -0.37
C TYR A 138 -4.61 12.30 0.45
N GLY A 139 -5.45 13.12 1.06
CA GLY A 139 -6.58 12.61 1.80
C GLY A 139 -7.48 13.70 2.33
N ALA A 140 -8.58 13.27 2.92
CA ALA A 140 -9.54 14.13 3.61
C ALA A 140 -10.07 13.40 4.85
N ASN A 141 -10.67 14.15 5.77
CA ASN A 141 -11.52 13.55 6.80
C ASN A 141 -12.88 13.14 6.21
N GLU A 142 -13.71 12.46 7.01
CA GLU A 142 -14.95 11.84 6.54
C GLU A 142 -15.98 12.82 5.96
N ASP A 143 -16.06 14.05 6.45
CA ASP A 143 -17.05 15.04 6.00
C ASP A 143 -16.48 16.06 4.99
N LEU A 144 -15.27 15.83 4.49
CA LEU A 144 -14.54 16.67 3.53
C LEU A 144 -14.33 18.13 3.99
N THR A 145 -14.33 18.39 5.30
CA THR A 145 -14.03 19.72 5.85
C THR A 145 -12.53 19.94 6.08
N ILE A 146 -11.73 18.88 6.15
CA ILE A 146 -10.28 18.92 6.36
C ILE A 146 -9.59 18.12 5.26
N TYR A 147 -8.70 18.79 4.52
CA TYR A 147 -7.85 18.17 3.49
C TYR A 147 -6.41 18.02 4.00
N PHE A 148 -5.80 16.88 3.69
CA PHE A 148 -4.44 16.57 4.07
C PHE A 148 -3.52 16.71 2.86
N LEU A 149 -2.52 17.58 2.99
CA LEU A 149 -1.54 17.87 1.96
C LEU A 149 -0.12 17.59 2.45
N LYS A 150 0.77 17.19 1.54
CA LYS A 150 2.18 16.91 1.85
C LYS A 150 3.10 17.60 0.84
N ILE A 151 4.21 18.16 1.31
CA ILE A 151 5.26 18.74 0.46
C ILE A 151 5.85 17.67 -0.46
#